data_AF-A0A967FI27-F1
#
_entry.id   AF-A0A967FI27-F1
#
_cell.length_a   1.000
_cell.length_b   1.000
_cell.length_c   1.000
_cell.angle_alpha   90.00
_cell.angle_beta   90.00
_cell.angle_gamma   90.00
#
_symmetry.space_group_name_H-M   'P 1'
#
loop_
_entity.id
_entity.type
_entity.pdbx_description
1 polymer ?
#
loop_
_entity_poly.entity_id
_entity_poly.type
_entity_poly.pdbx_seq_one_letter_code
_entity_poly.pdbx_strand_id
1 'polypeptide(L)' 'METLTLKSLSFKGYHGYYEEERKQGNDFEVDVIFSADLRKAGETDQLEDTIDYQVVLGTIKKVMNGPS' A
#
# COMPACT_ATOMS: atom_id res chain seq x y z
N MET A 1 -0.62 -9.52 -18.50
CA MET A 1 -0.02 -8.55 -17.55
C MET A 1 -1.04 -7.47 -17.38
N GLU A 2 -1.69 -7.54 -16.24
CA GLU A 2 -2.81 -6.74 -15.82
C GLU A 2 -2.30 -5.79 -14.73
N THR A 3 -2.88 -4.61 -14.66
CA THR A 3 -2.51 -3.60 -13.67
C THR A 3 -3.62 -3.50 -12.62
N LEU A 4 -3.25 -3.63 -11.35
CA LEU A 4 -4.12 -3.36 -10.24
C LEU A 4 -3.62 -2.12 -9.50
N THR A 5 -4.56 -1.27 -9.11
CA THR A 5 -4.26 0.01 -8.48
C THR A 5 -5.04 0.16 -7.18
N LEU A 6 -4.32 0.44 -6.10
CA LEU A 6 -4.88 0.91 -4.85
C LEU A 6 -4.67 2.43 -4.80
N LYS A 7 -5.76 3.19 -4.70
CA LYS A 7 -5.72 4.65 -4.74
C LYS A 7 -6.12 5.28 -3.42
N SER A 8 -5.58 6.48 -3.19
CA SER A 8 -5.94 7.40 -2.12
C SER A 8 -5.92 6.75 -0.74
N LEU A 9 -4.90 5.93 -0.47
CA LEU A 9 -4.71 5.32 0.83
C LEU A 9 -4.16 6.38 1.79
N SER A 10 -4.98 6.77 2.77
CA SER A 10 -4.60 7.79 3.76
C SER A 10 -3.97 7.17 4.99
N PHE A 11 -2.81 7.68 5.39
CA PHE A 11 -2.09 7.28 6.58
C PHE A 11 -1.56 8.49 7.34
N LYS A 12 -1.64 8.45 8.67
CA LYS A 12 -0.90 9.37 9.51
C LYS A 12 0.52 8.84 9.72
N GLY A 13 1.51 9.56 9.18
CA GLY A 13 2.92 9.19 9.27
C GLY A 13 3.72 10.23 10.06
N TYR A 14 4.81 9.80 10.68
CA TYR A 14 5.71 10.66 11.45
C TYR A 14 7.03 10.88 10.71
N HIS A 15 6.91 11.01 9.39
CA HIS A 15 8.02 11.23 8.47
C HIS A 15 8.17 12.72 8.19
N GLY A 16 9.39 13.14 7.88
CA GLY A 16 9.70 14.53 7.59
C GLY A 16 11.15 14.88 7.85
N TYR A 17 11.57 16.06 7.43
CA TYR A 17 12.93 16.55 7.69
C TYR A 17 12.99 17.24 9.06
N TYR A 18 11.98 18.04 9.38
CA TYR A 18 11.92 18.81 10.63
C TYR A 18 11.47 17.94 11.80
N GLU A 19 12.01 18.19 12.99
CA GLU A 19 11.58 17.49 14.21
C GLU A 19 10.07 17.63 14.47
N GLU A 20 9.51 18.79 14.13
CA GLU A 20 8.09 19.09 14.34
C GLU A 20 7.20 18.15 13.51
N GLU A 21 7.59 17.84 12.28
CA GLU A 21 6.89 16.88 11.40
C GLU A 21 6.93 15.47 12.00
N ARG A 22 8.08 15.07 12.55
CA ARG A 22 8.26 13.75 13.19
C ARG A 22 7.57 13.64 14.55
N LYS A 23 7.25 14.77 15.21
CA LYS A 23 6.52 14.80 16.49
C LYS A 23 5.00 14.88 16.29
N GLN A 24 4.54 15.79 15.45
CA GLN A 24 3.10 16.03 15.25
C GLN A 24 2.48 15.05 14.25
N GLY A 25 3.29 14.58 13.29
CA GLY A 25 2.86 13.73 12.19
C GLY A 25 2.09 14.50 11.12
N ASN A 26 2.14 13.99 9.90
CA ASN A 26 1.43 14.49 8.74
C ASN A 26 0.50 13.43 8.16
N ASP A 27 -0.52 13.87 7.45
CA ASP A 27 -1.37 12.97 6.65
C ASP A 27 -0.70 12.75 5.29
N PHE A 28 -0.47 11.49 4.96
CA PHE A 28 0.09 11.05 3.69
C PHE A 28 -0.98 10.33 2.89
N GLU A 29 -1.04 10.62 1.59
CA GLU A 29 -1.81 9.87 0.62
C GLU A 29 -0.86 9.01 -0.21
N VAL A 30 -1.18 7.72 -0.32
CA VAL A 30 -0.36 6.73 -1.02
C VAL A 30 -1.18 6.05 -2.10
N ASP A 31 -0.69 6.14 -3.34
CA ASP A 31 -1.16 5.36 -4.47
C ASP A 31 -0.17 4.23 -4.76
N VAL A 32 -0.67 3.01 -4.92
CA VAL A 32 0.15 1.85 -5.26
C VAL A 32 -0.38 1.21 -6.52
N ILE A 33 0.50 1.11 -7.52
CA ILE A 33 0.23 0.47 -8.80
C ILE A 33 1.17 -0.73 -8.91
N PHE A 34 0.62 -1.90 -9.16
CA PHE A 34 1.41 -3.08 -9.46
C PHE A 34 0.88 -3.81 -10.69
N SER A 35 1.81 -4.38 -11.43
CA SER A 35 1.54 -5.20 -12.61
C SER A 35 1.82 -6.65 -12.29
N ALA A 36 0.84 -7.51 -12.56
CA ALA A 36 0.94 -8.95 -12.34
C ALA A 36 0.24 -9.70 -13.45
N ASP A 37 0.51 -11.00 -13.55
CA ASP A 37 -0.23 -11.89 -14.43
C ASP A 37 -1.43 -12.46 -13.69
N LEU A 38 -2.62 -11.90 -13.94
CA LEU A 38 -3.87 -12.26 -13.28
C LEU A 38 -4.70 -13.25 -14.09
N ARG A 39 -4.15 -13.82 -15.18
CA ARG A 39 -4.87 -14.79 -16.02
C ARG A 39 -5.34 -15.99 -15.20
N LYS A 40 -4.47 -16.54 -14.36
CA LYS A 40 -4.80 -17.69 -13.50
C LYS A 40 -5.92 -17.36 -12.52
N ALA A 41 -5.86 -16.20 -11.86
CA ALA A 41 -6.92 -15.74 -10.96
C ALA A 41 -8.28 -15.64 -11.66
N GLY A 42 -8.31 -15.18 -12.91
CA GLY A 42 -9.54 -15.11 -13.70
C GLY A 42 -10.11 -16.48 -14.11
N GLU A 43 -9.25 -17.51 -14.22
CA GLU A 43 -9.67 -18.87 -14.56
C GLU A 43 -10.11 -19.67 -13.31
N THR A 44 -9.43 -19.50 -12.19
CA THR A 44 -9.61 -20.31 -10.99
C THR A 44 -10.56 -19.68 -9.97
N ASP A 45 -10.74 -18.36 -10.00
CA ASP A 45 -11.47 -17.57 -9.01
C ASP A 45 -10.96 -17.77 -7.56
N GLN A 46 -9.69 -18.20 -7.42
CA GLN A 46 -9.05 -18.41 -6.12
C GLN A 46 -8.29 -17.16 -5.68
N LEU A 47 -8.50 -16.75 -4.43
CA LEU A 47 -7.82 -15.60 -3.84
C LEU A 47 -6.29 -15.76 -3.81
N GLU A 48 -5.82 -17.02 -3.72
CA GLU A 48 -4.39 -17.39 -3.71
C GLU A 48 -3.70 -17.15 -5.06
N ASP A 49 -4.46 -17.13 -6.15
CA ASP A 49 -3.95 -16.91 -7.51
C ASP A 49 -3.93 -15.43 -7.91
N THR A 50 -4.45 -14.55 -7.05
CA THR A 50 -4.47 -13.09 -7.25
C THR A 50 -3.63 -12.36 -6.19
N ILE A 51 -3.58 -11.04 -6.28
CA ILE A 51 -2.90 -10.21 -5.29
C ILE A 51 -3.86 -9.88 -4.15
N ASP A 52 -3.50 -10.33 -2.95
CA ASP A 52 -4.21 -9.98 -1.73
C ASP A 52 -3.91 -8.54 -1.30
N TYR A 53 -4.88 -7.66 -1.56
CA TYR A 53 -4.81 -6.26 -1.16
C TYR A 53 -4.72 -6.06 0.36
N GLN A 54 -5.18 -7.00 1.19
CA GLN A 54 -5.04 -6.92 2.65
C GLN A 54 -3.57 -7.04 3.07
N VAL A 55 -2.83 -7.96 2.43
CA VAL A 55 -1.38 -8.11 2.65
C VAL A 55 -0.63 -6.87 2.17
N VAL A 56 -1.02 -6.31 1.02
CA VAL A 56 -0.44 -5.07 0.49
C VAL A 56 -0.70 -3.91 1.46
N LEU A 57 -1.93 -3.72 1.91
CA LEU A 57 -2.29 -2.68 2.89
C LEU A 57 -1.53 -2.85 4.21
N GLY A 58 -1.38 -4.08 4.70
CA GLY A 58 -0.60 -4.37 5.89
C GLY A 58 0.87 -3.99 5.73
N THR A 59 1.44 -4.21 4.55
CA THR A 59 2.82 -3.83 4.22
C THR A 59 2.97 -2.31 4.16
N ILE A 60 2.06 -1.60 3.48
CA ILE A 60 2.07 -0.14 3.41
C ILE A 60 1.96 0.46 4.82
N LYS A 61 1.02 -0.02 5.65
CA LYS A 61 0.87 0.41 7.04
C LYS A 61 2.15 0.26 7.85
N LYS A 62 2.87 -0.86 7.70
CA LYS A 62 4.15 -1.08 8.40
C LYS A 62 5.21 -0.06 7.99
N VAL A 63 5.30 0.27 6.71
CA VAL A 63 6.23 1.29 6.20
C VAL A 63 5.82 2.68 6.71
N MET A 64 4.54 3.03 6.61
CA MET A 64 4.03 4.34 7.03
C MET A 64 4.14 4.58 8.55
N ASN A 65 4.04 3.52 9.36
CA ASN A 65 4.26 3.59 10.81
C ASN A 65 5.72 3.33 11.23
N GLY A 66 6.59 3.06 10.26
CA GLY A 66 8.01 2.81 10.49
C GLY A 66 8.80 4.09 10.75
N PRO A 67 10.10 3.97 11.03
CA PRO A 67 10.99 5.12 11.13
C PRO A 67 11.14 5.81 9.76
N SER A 68 11.45 7.11 9.81
CA SER A 68 11.85 7.91 8.64
C SER A 68 13.28 7.61 8.20
#